data_AF-F3Y8K1-F1
#
_entry.id   AF-F3Y8K1-F1
#
_cell.length_a   1.000
_cell.length_b   1.000
_cell.length_c   1.000
_cell.angle_alpha   90.00
_cell.angle_beta   90.00
_cell.angle_gamma   90.00
#
_symmetry.space_group_name_H-M   'P 1'
#
loop_
_entity.id
_entity.type
_entity.pdbx_description
1 polymer ?
#
loop_
_entity_poly.entity_id
_entity_poly.type
_entity_poly.pdbx_seq_one_letter_code
_entity_poly.pdbx_strand_id
1 'polypeptide(L)' 'MKQAKFLIENTQFSIGEIIEMIGLKNRSYFYKQFKETYHKLPAAFRKSKY' A
#
# COMPACT_ATOMS: atom_id res chain seq x y z
N MET A 1 -2.40 5.75 6.16
CA MET A 1 -1.19 5.03 5.71
C MET A 1 -0.85 3.78 6.50
N LYS A 2 -0.97 3.76 7.84
CA LYS A 2 -0.74 2.54 8.64
C LYS A 2 -1.63 1.36 8.24
N GLN A 3 -2.93 1.58 7.98
CA GLN A 3 -3.86 0.54 7.50
C GLN A 3 -3.43 -0.05 6.15
N ALA A 4 -3.00 0.80 5.20
CA ALA A 4 -2.52 0.32 3.90
C ALA A 4 -1.29 -0.57 4.05
N LYS A 5 -0.32 -0.16 4.88
CA LYS A 5 0.86 -0.97 5.20
C LYS A 5 0.45 -2.31 5.83
N PHE A 6 -0.46 -2.30 6.80
CA PHE A 6 -0.97 -3.52 7.43
C PHE A 6 -1.62 -4.46 6.41
N LEU A 7 -2.47 -3.95 5.52
CA LEU A 7 -3.07 -4.74 4.45
C LEU A 7 -2.00 -5.31 3.51
N ILE A 8 -1.01 -4.52 3.11
CA ILE A 8 0.08 -4.99 2.24
C ILE A 8 0.88 -6.15 2.88
N GLU A 9 1.12 -6.09 4.18
CA GLU A 9 1.94 -7.08 4.90
C GLU A 9 1.13 -8.33 5.29
N ASN A 10 -0.17 -8.19 5.55
CA ASN A 10 -1.02 -9.27 6.06
C ASN A 10 -1.94 -9.88 5.01
N THR A 11 -2.05 -9.27 3.83
CA THR A 11 -2.97 -9.72 2.77
C THR A 11 -2.25 -9.85 1.43
N GLN A 12 -2.92 -10.52 0.50
CA GLN A 12 -2.44 -10.66 -0.88
C GLN A 12 -3.14 -9.69 -1.84
N PHE A 13 -3.89 -8.73 -1.31
CA PHE A 13 -4.62 -7.77 -2.12
C PHE A 13 -3.67 -6.95 -3.00
N SER A 14 -4.14 -6.63 -4.19
CA SER A 14 -3.42 -5.74 -5.09
C SER A 14 -3.39 -4.33 -4.52
N ILE A 15 -2.38 -3.55 -4.89
CA ILE A 15 -2.28 -2.16 -4.43
C ILE A 15 -3.54 -1.35 -4.78
N GLY A 16 -4.16 -1.62 -5.94
CA GLY A 16 -5.45 -1.03 -6.31
C GLY A 16 -6.57 -1.33 -5.33
N GLU A 17 -6.74 -2.60 -4.95
CA GLU A 17 -7.75 -3.04 -3.97
C GLU A 17 -7.51 -2.41 -2.61
N ILE A 18 -6.25 -2.33 -2.17
CA ILE A 18 -5.88 -1.72 -0.89
C ILE A 18 -6.22 -0.23 -0.88
N ILE A 19 -5.98 0.47 -2.00
CA ILE A 19 -6.33 1.87 -2.19
C ILE A 19 -7.84 2.08 -2.10
N GLU A 20 -8.63 1.20 -2.72
CA GLU A 20 -10.09 1.25 -2.64
C GLU A 20 -10.60 0.92 -1.23
N MET A 21 -10.01 -0.09 -0.56
CA MET A 21 -10.36 -0.47 0.82
C MET A 21 -10.10 0.63 1.85
N ILE A 22 -9.05 1.43 1.68
CA ILE A 22 -8.76 2.57 2.58
C ILE A 22 -9.54 3.84 2.18
N GLY A 23 -10.45 3.75 1.20
CA GLY A 23 -11.31 4.85 0.76
C GLY A 23 -10.60 5.90 -0.12
N LEU A 24 -9.45 5.56 -0.72
CA LEU A 24 -8.77 6.44 -1.65
C LEU A 24 -9.22 6.14 -3.09
N LYS A 25 -9.55 7.19 -3.84
CA LYS A 25 -9.85 7.08 -5.29
C LYS A 25 -8.60 7.33 -6.13
N ASN A 26 -7.66 8.13 -5.63
CA ASN A 26 -6.48 8.56 -6.39
C ASN A 26 -5.26 7.70 -6.06
N ARG A 27 -4.94 6.78 -6.98
CA ARG A 27 -3.75 5.93 -6.88
C ARG A 27 -2.46 6.75 -6.82
N SER A 28 -2.33 7.78 -7.67
CA SER A 28 -1.15 8.66 -7.68
C SER A 28 -0.94 9.37 -6.34
N TYR A 29 -2.02 9.80 -5.69
CA TYR A 29 -1.95 10.42 -4.37
C TYR A 29 -1.47 9.41 -3.32
N PHE A 30 -2.02 8.19 -3.35
CA PHE A 30 -1.57 7.11 -2.47
C PHE A 30 -0.08 6.82 -2.64
N TYR A 31 0.40 6.62 -3.88
CA TYR A 31 1.82 6.32 -4.12
C TYR A 31 2.74 7.45 -3.65
N LYS A 32 2.36 8.71 -3.90
CA LYS A 32 3.13 9.87 -3.47
C LYS A 32 3.23 9.92 -1.95
N GLN A 33 2.10 9.89 -1.26
CA GLN A 33 2.07 9.98 0.19
C GLN A 33 2.69 8.73 0.86
N PHE A 34 2.53 7.54 0.29
CA PHE A 34 3.15 6.31 0.80
C PHE A 34 4.67 6.34 0.63
N LYS A 35 5.17 6.81 -0.53
CA LYS A 35 6.59 7.03 -0.77
C LYS A 35 7.17 8.12 0.12
N GLU A 36 6.45 9.21 0.38
CA GLU A 36 6.89 10.24 1.32
C GLU A 36 6.94 9.74 2.76
N THR A 37 6.00 8.88 3.16
CA THR A 37 5.93 8.36 4.53
C THR A 37 6.97 7.26 4.80
N TYR A 38 7.18 6.37 3.84
CA TYR A 38 7.95 5.14 4.03
C TYR A 38 9.22 5.07 3.17
N HIS A 39 9.48 6.07 2.33
CA HIS A 39 10.60 6.15 1.38
C HIS A 39 10.74 4.92 0.46
N LYS A 40 9.70 4.08 0.38
CA LYS A 40 9.68 2.81 -0.33
C LYS A 40 8.31 2.61 -0.98
N LEU A 41 8.28 1.83 -2.06
CA LEU A 41 7.06 1.47 -2.74
C LEU A 41 6.26 0.47 -1.90
N PRO A 42 4.91 0.54 -1.91
CA PRO A 42 4.06 -0.40 -1.19
C PRO A 42 4.30 -1.86 -1.64
N ALA A 43 4.63 -2.10 -2.91
CA ALA A 43 5.01 -3.43 -3.40
C ALA A 43 6.27 -3.99 -2.71
N ALA A 44 7.20 -3.15 -2.28
CA ALA A 44 8.42 -3.58 -1.58
C ALA A 44 8.16 -4.00 -0.12
N PHE A 45 7.02 -3.61 0.47
CA PHE A 45 6.59 -4.06 1.80
C PHE A 45 5.89 -5.41 1.76
N ARG A 46 5.46 -5.86 0.57
CA ARG A 46 4.89 -7.19 0.40
C ARG A 46 6.02 -8.19 0.57
N LYS A 47 6.18 -8.74 1.77
CA LYS A 47 7.08 -9.87 2.03
C LYS A 47 6.56 -11.04 1.20
N SER A 48 7.15 -11.26 0.03
CA SER A 48 7.06 -12.55 -0.63
C SER A 48 7.67 -13.54 0.34
N LYS A 49 6.84 -14.38 0.98
CA LYS A 49 7.35 -15.54 1.73
C LYS A 49 8.15 -16.37 0.72
N TYR A 50 9.47 -16.33 0.84
CA TYR A 50 10.35 -17.38 0.34
C TYR A 50 10.38 -18.50 1.38
#